data_AF-A0A9E5U950-F1
#
_entry.id   AF-A0A9E5U950-F1
#
_cell.length_a   1.000
_cell.length_b   1.000
_cell.length_c   1.000
_cell.angle_alpha   90.00
_cell.angle_beta   90.00
_cell.angle_gamma   90.00
#
_symmetry.space_group_name_H-M   'P 1'
#
loop_
_entity.id
_entity.type
_entity.pdbx_description
1 polymer ?
#
loop_
_entity_poly.entity_id
_entity_poly.type
_entity_poly.pdbx_seq_one_letter_code
_entity_poly.pdbx_strand_id
1 'polypeptide(L)'
;MDTACVLPMRIAKRAFSRAYEFRREHGDEQLIRAERPWPEIGVSAPAFEGRLGFEPVDLQSAEIASLCAACEIDHGIGPVPGTRGGSVAGLARWTAFLSAGVESYHRRRNDPAIVPPQGASRISPYLHHGHLSPFRVAREAAAIGGAGAEKFLDELLVWRELAHNFCLFNEPLAGGLECLDRLPDWAQSTLREHRNDERVADYDWERLARGQTGDPLWDAAQRSLQIHGELHNNLRMTWGKALLDWTATPARALALMVDLNHRYALDGNDPNSYAGLLYCLGLFDRPFMPEQPVIGKVRARPTRAHLKRLDLVTYRTRMNTRGDGKMHRVAVVGAGMSGLAAARTLKDQGFAVTVLERARKVGGRTAHRKRGEHVFDHGAQYFTARDPGFARHVASWVHAGLVGPWTGHIVALGEDRIVKEVSPLDR
;
A
#
# COMPACT_ATOMS: atom_id res chain seq x y z
N MET A 1 -19.62 3.73 19.49
CA MET A 1 -20.64 3.89 18.42
C MET A 1 -20.08 3.20 17.18
N ASP A 2 -20.84 2.34 16.51
CA ASP A 2 -20.39 1.73 15.25
C ASP A 2 -20.83 2.63 14.09
N THR A 3 -19.87 3.33 13.50
CA THR A 3 -20.10 4.23 12.37
C THR A 3 -19.38 3.78 11.10
N ALA A 4 -18.73 2.62 11.14
CA ALA A 4 -17.91 2.13 10.04
C ALA A 4 -18.72 1.32 9.03
N CYS A 5 -19.80 0.66 9.46
CA CYS A 5 -20.67 -0.18 8.64
C CYS A 5 -22.13 0.28 8.73
N VAL A 6 -22.87 0.11 7.63
CA VAL A 6 -24.32 0.31 7.59
C VAL A 6 -25.02 -0.75 8.45
N LEU A 7 -24.58 -2.01 8.35
CA LEU A 7 -24.95 -3.05 9.30
C LEU A 7 -24.09 -2.90 10.57
N PRO A 8 -24.69 -2.74 11.77
CA PRO A 8 -23.92 -2.77 13.01
C PRO A 8 -23.18 -4.11 13.15
N MET A 9 -21.85 -4.04 13.30
CA MET A 9 -20.94 -5.20 13.30
C MET A 9 -21.32 -6.26 14.34
N ARG A 10 -21.90 -5.86 15.48
CA ARG A 10 -22.34 -6.76 16.57
C ARG A 10 -23.60 -7.59 16.24
N ILE A 11 -24.29 -7.29 15.14
CA ILE A 11 -25.40 -8.12 14.66
C ILE A 11 -24.87 -9.46 14.18
N ALA A 12 -23.77 -9.46 13.42
CA ALA A 12 -23.12 -10.70 13.01
C ALA A 12 -22.65 -11.49 14.24
N LYS A 13 -22.99 -12.78 14.31
CA LYS A 13 -22.64 -13.67 15.44
C LYS A 13 -21.47 -14.60 15.15
N ARG A 14 -20.98 -14.61 13.92
CA ARG A 14 -19.87 -15.45 13.45
C ARG A 14 -19.09 -14.75 12.34
N ALA A 15 -17.88 -15.25 12.11
CA ALA A 15 -17.15 -14.96 10.88
C ALA A 15 -17.80 -15.68 9.70
N PHE A 16 -17.85 -15.02 8.55
CA PHE A 16 -18.30 -15.61 7.29
C PHE A 16 -17.10 -15.93 6.41
N SER A 17 -17.12 -17.10 5.78
CA SER A 17 -16.04 -17.52 4.88
C SER A 17 -16.34 -17.18 3.42
N ARG A 18 -17.56 -16.75 3.09
CA ARG A 18 -18.00 -16.50 1.70
C ARG A 18 -18.98 -15.34 1.63
N ALA A 19 -18.82 -14.49 0.62
CA ALA A 19 -19.67 -13.31 0.41
C ALA A 19 -21.16 -13.65 0.20
N TYR A 20 -21.49 -14.78 -0.44
CA TYR A 20 -22.89 -15.18 -0.63
C TYR A 20 -23.58 -15.54 0.68
N GLU A 21 -22.86 -16.07 1.67
CA GLU A 21 -23.42 -16.41 2.99
C GLU A 21 -23.74 -15.14 3.78
N PHE A 22 -22.80 -14.19 3.78
CA PHE A 22 -22.99 -12.88 4.40
C PHE A 22 -24.16 -12.13 3.76
N ARG A 23 -24.23 -12.10 2.42
CA ARG A 23 -25.34 -11.51 1.67
C ARG A 23 -26.69 -12.16 2.02
N ARG A 24 -26.74 -13.50 2.05
CA ARG A 24 -27.97 -14.23 2.36
C ARG A 24 -28.49 -13.94 3.77
N GLU A 25 -27.60 -13.74 4.73
CA GLU A 25 -27.98 -13.53 6.14
C GLU A 25 -28.31 -12.07 6.47
N HIS A 26 -27.73 -11.09 5.77
CA HIS A 26 -27.82 -9.68 6.15
C HIS A 26 -28.25 -8.71 5.04
N GLY A 27 -28.41 -9.18 3.79
CA GLY A 27 -28.70 -8.32 2.64
C GLY A 27 -29.96 -7.48 2.78
N ASP A 28 -31.05 -8.06 3.27
CA ASP A 28 -32.33 -7.35 3.44
C ASP A 28 -32.22 -6.23 4.48
N GLU A 29 -31.61 -6.50 5.64
CA GLU A 29 -31.40 -5.50 6.69
C GLU A 29 -30.45 -4.38 6.24
N GLN A 30 -29.42 -4.73 5.45
CA GLN A 30 -28.51 -3.75 4.87
C GLN A 30 -29.24 -2.80 3.89
N LEU A 31 -30.11 -3.33 3.03
CA LEU A 31 -30.90 -2.53 2.10
C LEU A 31 -31.92 -1.65 2.82
N ILE A 32 -32.67 -2.21 3.79
CA ILE A 32 -33.60 -1.44 4.63
C ILE A 32 -32.88 -0.27 5.29
N ARG A 33 -31.65 -0.47 5.78
CA ARG A 33 -30.86 0.60 6.41
C ARG A 33 -30.31 1.60 5.41
N ALA A 34 -29.90 1.16 4.23
CA ALA A 34 -29.44 2.05 3.17
C ALA A 34 -30.56 2.99 2.73
N GLU A 35 -31.81 2.52 2.66
CA GLU A 35 -32.97 3.30 2.23
C GLU A 35 -33.56 4.19 3.34
N ARG A 36 -33.10 4.08 4.59
CA ARG A 36 -33.64 4.89 5.69
C ARG A 36 -33.43 6.39 5.45
N PRO A 37 -34.49 7.22 5.61
CA PRO A 37 -34.33 8.65 5.58
C PRO A 37 -33.51 9.11 6.78
N TRP A 38 -32.73 10.17 6.58
CA TRP A 38 -32.05 10.85 7.66
C TRP A 38 -32.63 12.25 7.81
N PRO A 39 -33.25 12.57 8.95
CA PRO A 39 -33.70 13.92 9.20
C PRO A 39 -32.48 14.84 9.26
N GLU A 40 -32.53 15.96 8.54
CA GLU A 40 -31.61 17.06 8.82
C GLU A 40 -31.97 17.62 10.19
N ILE A 41 -31.04 17.53 11.13
CA ILE A 41 -31.19 18.08 12.46
C ILE A 41 -30.47 19.42 12.46
N GLY A 42 -31.21 20.51 12.71
CA GLY A 42 -30.61 21.80 13.00
C GLY A 42 -29.86 21.73 14.33
N VAL A 43 -28.55 21.50 14.28
CA VAL A 43 -27.71 21.49 15.48
C VAL A 43 -27.21 22.91 15.71
N SER A 44 -27.73 23.56 16.74
CA SER A 44 -27.12 24.74 17.33
C SER A 44 -26.61 24.34 18.70
N ALA A 45 -25.30 24.15 18.81
CA ALA A 45 -24.63 23.93 20.08
C ALA A 45 -23.69 25.12 20.33
N PRO A 46 -23.68 25.70 21.54
CA PRO A 46 -22.68 26.71 21.88
C PRO A 46 -21.28 26.11 21.79
N ALA A 47 -20.28 26.93 21.47
CA ALA A 47 -18.89 26.49 21.49
C ALA A 47 -18.52 26.03 22.91
N PHE A 48 -17.68 25.00 23.01
CA PHE A 48 -17.18 24.57 24.31
C PHE A 48 -16.23 25.64 24.87
N GLU A 49 -16.63 26.28 25.97
CA GLU A 49 -15.86 27.36 26.62
C GLU A 49 -14.86 26.85 27.68
N GLY A 50 -14.85 25.54 27.94
CA GLY A 50 -13.92 24.93 28.90
C GLY A 50 -12.50 24.79 28.36
N ARG A 51 -11.57 24.39 29.23
CA ARG A 51 -10.20 24.05 28.83
C ARG A 51 -10.17 22.65 28.23
N LEU A 52 -9.60 22.50 27.03
CA LEU A 52 -9.50 21.22 26.33
C LEU A 52 -8.43 20.28 26.91
N GLY A 53 -7.56 20.78 27.80
CA GLY A 53 -6.46 20.00 28.38
C GLY A 53 -5.26 19.79 27.44
N PHE A 54 -5.30 20.41 26.25
CA PHE A 54 -4.21 20.49 25.28
C PHE A 54 -4.25 21.85 24.59
N GLU A 55 -3.15 22.24 23.95
CA GLU A 55 -3.09 23.45 23.11
C GLU A 55 -3.81 23.16 21.78
N PRO A 56 -4.95 23.80 21.50
CA PRO A 56 -5.69 23.53 20.27
C PRO A 56 -4.95 24.08 19.06
N VAL A 57 -4.96 23.32 17.97
CA VAL A 57 -4.46 23.77 16.67
C VAL A 57 -5.61 24.40 15.90
N ASP A 58 -5.48 25.67 15.52
CA ASP A 58 -6.39 26.29 14.56
C ASP A 58 -6.03 25.87 13.14
N LEU A 59 -6.76 24.90 12.60
CA LEU A 59 -6.56 24.39 11.25
C LEU A 59 -6.87 25.42 10.14
N GLN A 60 -7.51 26.56 10.45
CA GLN A 60 -7.75 27.62 9.46
C GLN A 60 -6.51 28.49 9.21
N SER A 61 -5.65 28.62 10.23
CA SER A 61 -4.43 29.44 10.17
C SER A 61 -3.14 28.62 10.22
N ALA A 62 -3.21 27.33 10.57
CA ALA A 62 -2.03 26.49 10.71
C ALA A 62 -1.33 26.19 9.37
N GLU A 63 0.01 26.24 9.39
CA GLU A 63 0.85 25.71 8.32
C GLU A 63 0.93 24.18 8.42
N ILE A 64 0.04 23.50 7.68
CA ILE A 64 -0.05 22.04 7.67
C ILE A 64 1.32 21.37 7.41
N ALA A 65 2.14 21.94 6.52
CA ALA A 65 3.46 21.40 6.21
C ALA A 65 4.40 21.40 7.43
N SER A 66 4.38 22.47 8.21
CA SER A 66 5.19 22.62 9.44
C SER A 66 4.71 21.66 10.54
N LEU A 67 3.39 21.47 10.67
CA LEU A 67 2.83 20.47 11.58
C LEU A 67 3.23 19.05 11.17
N CYS A 68 3.11 18.70 9.88
CA CYS A 68 3.54 17.40 9.38
C CYS A 68 5.04 17.17 9.61
N ALA A 69 5.89 18.19 9.40
CA ALA A 69 7.33 18.10 9.61
C ALA A 69 7.71 17.80 11.07
N ALA A 70 6.88 18.21 12.04
CA ALA A 70 7.07 17.94 13.45
C ALA A 70 6.60 16.53 13.87
N CYS A 71 5.82 15.84 13.04
CA CYS A 71 5.34 14.49 13.35
C CYS A 71 6.43 13.43 13.22
N GLU A 72 6.43 12.45 14.12
CA GLU A 72 7.26 11.25 14.07
C GLU A 72 6.71 10.24 13.05
N ILE A 73 6.79 10.59 11.77
CA ILE A 73 6.33 9.77 10.64
C ILE A 73 7.48 9.46 9.68
N ASP A 74 7.26 8.50 8.78
CA ASP A 74 8.20 8.19 7.70
C ASP A 74 8.18 9.30 6.63
N HIS A 75 9.05 10.30 6.81
CA HIS A 75 9.24 11.42 5.87
C HIS A 75 9.84 11.00 4.52
N GLY A 76 10.23 9.73 4.35
CA GLY A 76 10.57 9.15 3.06
C GLY A 76 9.35 8.93 2.17
N ILE A 77 8.14 8.95 2.74
CA ILE A 77 6.87 8.86 2.02
C ILE A 77 6.35 10.27 1.73
N GLY A 78 6.39 10.64 0.45
CA GLY A 78 5.92 11.96 0.01
C GLY A 78 4.40 12.10 0.07
N PRO A 79 3.89 13.35 0.12
CA PRO A 79 2.46 13.61 0.04
C PRO A 79 1.90 13.21 -1.33
N VAL A 80 0.64 12.76 -1.36
CA VAL A 80 -0.06 12.38 -2.60
C VAL A 80 -0.66 13.62 -3.29
N PRO A 81 -0.09 14.10 -4.41
CA PRO A 81 -0.51 15.38 -5.01
C PRO A 81 -1.90 15.32 -5.66
N GLY A 82 -2.38 14.13 -6.06
CA GLY A 82 -3.64 13.97 -6.81
C GLY A 82 -4.89 13.76 -5.97
N THR A 83 -4.77 13.64 -4.64
CA THR A 83 -5.89 13.37 -3.73
C THR A 83 -5.80 14.29 -2.52
N ARG A 84 -6.62 15.34 -2.52
CA ARG A 84 -6.78 16.22 -1.36
C ARG A 84 -7.60 15.52 -0.27
N GLY A 85 -7.15 15.58 0.98
CA GLY A 85 -7.91 15.06 2.13
C GLY A 85 -9.10 15.94 2.53
N GLY A 86 -9.88 15.45 3.51
CA GLY A 86 -10.99 16.18 4.13
C GLY A 86 -12.36 15.94 3.49
N SER A 87 -13.42 16.23 4.26
CA SER A 87 -14.81 15.91 3.89
C SER A 87 -15.31 16.68 2.67
N VAL A 88 -14.83 17.91 2.44
CA VAL A 88 -15.17 18.70 1.24
C VAL A 88 -14.68 18.00 -0.03
N ALA A 89 -13.43 17.53 -0.04
CA ALA A 89 -12.86 16.82 -1.19
C ALA A 89 -13.51 15.44 -1.38
N GLY A 90 -13.80 14.74 -0.28
CA GLY A 90 -14.51 13.46 -0.30
C GLY A 90 -15.92 13.57 -0.87
N LEU A 91 -16.70 14.57 -0.43
CA LEU A 91 -18.04 14.82 -0.94
C LEU A 91 -18.01 15.23 -2.42
N ALA A 92 -17.10 16.13 -2.82
CA ALA A 92 -16.97 16.53 -4.22
C ALA A 92 -16.67 15.32 -5.13
N ARG A 93 -15.78 14.42 -4.70
CA ARG A 93 -15.49 13.18 -5.45
C ARG A 93 -16.71 12.26 -5.53
N TRP A 94 -17.40 12.08 -4.41
CA TRP A 94 -18.61 11.26 -4.35
C TRP A 94 -19.72 11.81 -5.26
N THR A 95 -20.03 13.10 -5.18
CA THR A 95 -21.04 13.76 -6.02
C THR A 95 -20.71 13.63 -7.51
N ALA A 96 -19.44 13.80 -7.91
CA ALA A 96 -19.02 13.62 -9.29
C ALA A 96 -19.19 12.16 -9.77
N PHE A 97 -18.87 11.17 -8.93
CA PHE A 97 -19.11 9.76 -9.25
C PHE A 97 -20.60 9.44 -9.32
N LEU A 98 -21.42 9.97 -8.41
CA LEU A 98 -22.85 9.75 -8.40
C LEU A 98 -23.52 10.33 -9.65
N SER A 99 -23.09 11.50 -10.13
CA SER A 99 -23.69 12.16 -11.29
C SER A 99 -23.28 11.56 -12.63
N ALA A 100 -22.05 11.04 -12.77
CA ALA A 100 -21.50 10.65 -14.07
C ALA A 100 -20.85 9.27 -14.12
N GLY A 101 -20.62 8.62 -12.98
CA GLY A 101 -19.91 7.35 -12.86
C GLY A 101 -20.81 6.15 -12.58
N VAL A 102 -21.72 6.29 -11.61
CA VAL A 102 -22.46 5.18 -10.99
C VAL A 102 -23.24 4.33 -11.99
N GLU A 103 -23.92 4.94 -12.96
CA GLU A 103 -24.74 4.23 -13.96
C GLU A 103 -23.92 3.18 -14.72
N SER A 104 -22.69 3.55 -15.11
CA SER A 104 -21.79 2.70 -15.88
C SER A 104 -20.90 1.79 -15.02
N TYR A 105 -20.99 1.90 -13.68
CA TYR A 105 -20.08 1.24 -12.74
C TYR A 105 -19.98 -0.26 -12.99
N HIS A 106 -21.11 -0.96 -13.12
CA HIS A 106 -21.18 -2.40 -13.35
C HIS A 106 -20.41 -2.88 -14.60
N ARG A 107 -20.29 -2.04 -15.63
CA ARG A 107 -19.53 -2.34 -16.86
C ARG A 107 -18.07 -1.92 -16.77
N ARG A 108 -17.78 -0.79 -16.11
CA ARG A 108 -16.50 -0.08 -16.18
C ARG A 108 -15.57 -0.29 -14.98
N ARG A 109 -16.07 -0.76 -13.83
CA ARG A 109 -15.31 -0.92 -12.56
C ARG A 109 -14.05 -1.79 -12.62
N ASN A 110 -13.88 -2.61 -13.66
CA ASN A 110 -12.71 -3.48 -13.81
C ASN A 110 -11.60 -2.87 -14.64
N ASP A 111 -11.83 -1.78 -15.36
CA ASP A 111 -10.82 -1.18 -16.22
C ASP A 111 -10.07 -0.06 -15.49
N PRO A 112 -8.80 -0.28 -15.07
CA PRO A 112 -8.02 0.72 -14.37
C PRO A 112 -7.59 1.88 -15.29
N ALA A 113 -7.67 1.77 -16.61
CA ALA A 113 -7.32 2.86 -17.52
C ALA A 113 -8.39 3.97 -17.59
N ILE A 114 -9.63 3.66 -17.18
CA ILE A 114 -10.73 4.64 -17.19
C ILE A 114 -10.45 5.78 -16.21
N VAL A 115 -10.74 6.99 -16.67
CA VAL A 115 -10.49 8.24 -15.93
C VAL A 115 -11.74 8.60 -15.11
N PRO A 116 -11.57 9.07 -13.85
CA PRO A 116 -12.66 9.60 -13.05
C PRO A 116 -13.41 10.74 -13.76
N PRO A 117 -14.72 10.92 -13.49
CA PRO A 117 -15.51 10.22 -12.48
C PRO A 117 -16.07 8.86 -12.91
N GLN A 118 -15.69 8.32 -14.06
CA GLN A 118 -16.14 7.01 -14.53
C GLN A 118 -15.24 5.88 -14.02
N GLY A 119 -15.70 4.63 -14.14
CA GLY A 119 -14.95 3.46 -13.67
C GLY A 119 -15.11 3.28 -12.16
N ALA A 120 -14.04 3.41 -11.39
CA ALA A 120 -14.08 3.33 -9.92
C ALA A 120 -14.42 4.68 -9.28
N SER A 121 -15.13 4.67 -8.15
CA SER A 121 -15.49 5.89 -7.40
C SER A 121 -14.29 6.57 -6.74
N ARG A 122 -13.24 5.80 -6.44
CA ARG A 122 -12.01 6.26 -5.77
C ARG A 122 -12.28 6.98 -4.43
N ILE A 123 -13.34 6.58 -3.73
CA ILE A 123 -13.71 7.18 -2.43
C ILE A 123 -13.13 6.45 -1.22
N SER A 124 -12.41 5.33 -1.40
CA SER A 124 -11.89 4.51 -0.29
C SER A 124 -11.03 5.29 0.71
N PRO A 125 -10.15 6.25 0.34
CA PRO A 125 -9.42 7.05 1.33
C PRO A 125 -10.35 7.90 2.22
N TYR A 126 -11.47 8.37 1.67
CA TYR A 126 -12.41 9.20 2.43
C TYR A 126 -13.29 8.37 3.35
N LEU A 127 -13.63 7.14 2.94
CA LEU A 127 -14.30 6.17 3.82
C LEU A 127 -13.35 5.73 4.95
N HIS A 128 -12.10 5.43 4.63
CA HIS A 128 -11.07 5.01 5.59
C HIS A 128 -10.85 6.04 6.70
N HIS A 129 -10.62 7.31 6.34
CA HIS A 129 -10.39 8.38 7.32
C HIS A 129 -11.68 9.00 7.90
N GLY A 130 -12.86 8.47 7.58
CA GLY A 130 -14.13 9.01 8.09
C GLY A 130 -14.51 10.39 7.53
N HIS A 131 -13.86 10.85 6.46
CA HIS A 131 -14.23 12.07 5.74
C HIS A 131 -15.59 11.96 5.01
N LEU A 132 -16.00 10.73 4.68
CA LEU A 132 -17.25 10.44 4.02
C LEU A 132 -17.98 9.31 4.77
N SER A 133 -19.25 9.54 5.09
CA SER A 133 -20.06 8.55 5.82
C SER A 133 -20.50 7.41 4.89
N PRO A 134 -20.27 6.13 5.26
CA PRO A 134 -20.70 4.98 4.45
C PRO A 134 -22.23 4.91 4.33
N PHE A 135 -22.96 5.34 5.34
CA PHE A 135 -24.41 5.39 5.32
C PHE A 135 -24.95 6.46 4.34
N ARG A 136 -24.31 7.63 4.26
CA ARG A 136 -24.66 8.66 3.27
C ARG A 136 -24.50 8.11 1.86
N VAL A 137 -23.36 7.48 1.62
CA VAL A 137 -23.00 6.87 0.34
C VAL A 137 -23.98 5.76 -0.03
N ALA A 138 -24.32 4.88 0.91
CA ALA A 138 -25.28 3.81 0.69
C ALA A 138 -26.67 4.35 0.34
N ARG A 139 -27.17 5.33 1.09
CA ARG A 139 -28.46 5.96 0.84
C ARG A 139 -28.55 6.65 -0.50
N GLU A 140 -27.54 7.46 -0.83
CA GLU A 140 -27.53 8.19 -2.09
C GLU A 140 -27.38 7.25 -3.29
N ALA A 141 -26.60 6.17 -3.17
CA ALA A 141 -26.55 5.14 -4.22
C ALA A 141 -27.89 4.38 -4.35
N ALA A 142 -28.51 3.99 -3.25
CA ALA A 142 -29.81 3.31 -3.25
C ALA A 142 -30.90 4.16 -3.91
N ALA A 143 -30.91 5.47 -3.64
CA ALA A 143 -31.85 6.41 -4.24
C ALA A 143 -31.69 6.58 -5.77
N ILE A 144 -30.48 6.40 -6.31
CA ILE A 144 -30.26 6.42 -7.78
C ILE A 144 -30.80 5.14 -8.44
N GLY A 145 -30.58 3.98 -7.81
CA GLY A 145 -31.02 2.68 -8.33
C GLY A 145 -30.33 2.23 -9.63
N GLY A 146 -30.83 1.14 -10.20
CA GLY A 146 -30.33 0.54 -11.43
C GLY A 146 -29.04 -0.27 -11.27
N ALA A 147 -28.69 -1.03 -12.33
CA ALA A 147 -27.61 -2.03 -12.28
C ALA A 147 -26.25 -1.48 -11.84
N GLY A 148 -25.96 -0.22 -12.18
CA GLY A 148 -24.74 0.47 -11.74
C GLY A 148 -24.68 0.70 -10.23
N ALA A 149 -25.75 1.26 -9.66
CA ALA A 149 -25.84 1.53 -8.23
C ALA A 149 -25.97 0.24 -7.41
N GLU A 150 -26.75 -0.74 -7.87
CA GLU A 150 -26.87 -2.06 -7.24
C GLU A 150 -25.50 -2.75 -7.15
N LYS A 151 -24.71 -2.71 -8.24
CA LYS A 151 -23.37 -3.29 -8.22
C LYS A 151 -22.42 -2.52 -7.31
N PHE A 152 -22.57 -1.21 -7.20
CA PHE A 152 -21.79 -0.40 -6.27
C PHE A 152 -22.15 -0.72 -4.81
N LEU A 153 -23.43 -0.86 -4.50
CA LEU A 153 -23.93 -1.27 -3.18
C LEU A 153 -23.47 -2.68 -2.81
N ASP A 154 -23.40 -3.63 -3.75
CA ASP A 154 -22.83 -4.96 -3.50
C ASP A 154 -21.36 -4.87 -3.04
N GLU A 155 -20.55 -4.01 -3.65
CA GLU A 155 -19.16 -3.81 -3.24
C GLU A 155 -19.07 -3.08 -1.88
N LEU A 156 -19.94 -2.09 -1.64
CA LEU A 156 -19.96 -1.30 -0.40
C LEU A 156 -20.56 -2.04 0.81
N LEU A 157 -21.63 -2.79 0.63
CA LEU A 157 -22.40 -3.42 1.73
C LEU A 157 -21.98 -4.87 1.92
N VAL A 158 -21.71 -5.61 0.85
CA VAL A 158 -21.34 -7.04 0.99
C VAL A 158 -19.84 -7.16 1.19
N TRP A 159 -19.03 -6.73 0.22
CA TRP A 159 -17.59 -6.96 0.27
C TRP A 159 -16.90 -6.15 1.37
N ARG A 160 -17.25 -4.87 1.50
CA ARG A 160 -16.65 -4.02 2.53
C ARG A 160 -17.00 -4.51 3.94
N GLU A 161 -18.29 -4.74 4.22
CA GLU A 161 -18.71 -5.13 5.56
C GLU A 161 -18.33 -6.58 5.90
N LEU A 162 -18.19 -7.46 4.90
CA LEU A 162 -17.59 -8.78 5.10
C LEU A 162 -16.14 -8.67 5.59
N ALA A 163 -15.37 -7.70 5.08
CA ALA A 163 -13.99 -7.48 5.55
C ALA A 163 -13.95 -6.99 7.01
N HIS A 164 -14.87 -6.09 7.39
CA HIS A 164 -15.05 -5.66 8.78
C HIS A 164 -15.50 -6.82 9.69
N ASN A 165 -16.45 -7.65 9.24
CA ASN A 165 -16.86 -8.87 9.92
C ASN A 165 -15.66 -9.79 10.16
N PHE A 166 -14.88 -10.06 9.12
CA PHE A 166 -13.69 -10.92 9.23
C PHE A 166 -12.71 -10.39 10.28
N CYS A 167 -12.38 -9.10 10.24
CA CYS A 167 -11.44 -8.52 11.19
C CYS A 167 -11.98 -8.56 12.63
N LEU A 168 -13.26 -8.26 12.84
CA LEU A 168 -13.90 -8.31 14.16
C LEU A 168 -13.71 -9.67 14.86
N PHE A 169 -13.83 -10.77 14.11
CA PHE A 169 -13.73 -12.12 14.66
C PHE A 169 -12.31 -12.68 14.69
N ASN A 170 -11.37 -12.09 13.93
CA ASN A 170 -10.02 -12.64 13.77
C ASN A 170 -8.92 -11.79 14.44
N GLU A 171 -9.11 -10.48 14.61
CA GLU A 171 -8.15 -9.59 15.25
C GLU A 171 -7.83 -10.00 16.71
N PRO A 172 -8.81 -10.41 17.55
CA PRO A 172 -8.51 -10.83 18.92
C PRO A 172 -7.78 -12.17 19.05
N LEU A 173 -7.63 -12.93 17.95
CA LEU A 173 -6.99 -14.25 17.98
C LEU A 173 -5.46 -14.11 18.02
N ALA A 174 -4.79 -15.11 18.61
CA ALA A 174 -3.33 -15.12 18.72
C ALA A 174 -2.66 -14.98 17.34
N GLY A 175 -1.65 -14.11 17.23
CA GLY A 175 -0.96 -13.82 15.97
C GLY A 175 -1.64 -12.78 15.06
N GLY A 176 -2.80 -12.25 15.45
CA GLY A 176 -3.46 -11.14 14.74
C GLY A 176 -3.87 -11.46 13.30
N LEU A 177 -3.99 -10.40 12.47
CA LEU A 177 -4.47 -10.49 11.09
C LEU A 177 -3.36 -10.79 10.06
N GLU A 178 -2.09 -10.56 10.41
CA GLU A 178 -0.95 -10.67 9.50
C GLU A 178 -0.33 -12.08 9.49
N CYS A 179 -1.17 -13.11 9.50
CA CYS A 179 -0.76 -14.51 9.55
C CYS A 179 -1.54 -15.38 8.57
N LEU A 180 -0.88 -16.42 8.03
CA LEU A 180 -1.50 -17.42 7.14
C LEU A 180 -2.57 -18.26 7.84
N ASP A 181 -2.52 -18.37 9.18
CA ASP A 181 -3.52 -19.12 9.98
C ASP A 181 -4.92 -18.50 9.91
N ARG A 182 -5.05 -17.29 9.33
CA ARG A 182 -6.32 -16.62 9.08
C ARG A 182 -6.97 -17.04 7.76
N LEU A 183 -6.26 -17.80 6.93
CA LEU A 183 -6.78 -18.36 5.69
C LEU A 183 -7.65 -19.60 5.99
N PRO A 184 -8.58 -19.98 5.09
CA PRO A 184 -9.28 -21.25 5.23
C PRO A 184 -8.32 -22.44 5.13
N ASP A 185 -8.63 -23.56 5.80
CA ASP A 185 -7.77 -24.75 5.88
C ASP A 185 -7.24 -25.23 4.54
N TRP A 186 -8.07 -25.22 3.49
CA TRP A 186 -7.65 -25.64 2.14
C TRP A 186 -6.52 -24.77 1.58
N ALA A 187 -6.53 -23.46 1.88
CA ALA A 187 -5.53 -22.51 1.41
C ALA A 187 -4.25 -22.63 2.25
N GLN A 188 -4.38 -22.85 3.56
CA GLN A 188 -3.24 -23.14 4.42
C GLN A 188 -2.51 -24.41 3.98
N SER A 189 -3.23 -25.50 3.74
CA SER A 189 -2.66 -26.79 3.35
C SER A 189 -1.94 -26.70 2.01
N THR A 190 -2.57 -26.14 0.98
CA THR A 190 -1.95 -26.05 -0.35
C THR A 190 -0.71 -25.14 -0.35
N LEU A 191 -0.73 -24.01 0.35
CA LEU A 191 0.45 -23.13 0.46
C LEU A 191 1.59 -23.79 1.25
N ARG A 192 1.27 -24.66 2.21
CA ARG A 192 2.25 -25.44 2.97
C ARG A 192 2.86 -26.56 2.13
N GLU A 193 2.06 -27.26 1.34
CA GLU A 193 2.50 -28.31 0.41
C GLU A 193 3.48 -27.76 -0.64
N HIS A 194 3.18 -26.58 -1.20
CA HIS A 194 3.99 -25.91 -2.23
C HIS A 194 5.06 -24.95 -1.70
N ARG A 195 5.35 -25.00 -0.38
CA ARG A 195 6.26 -24.05 0.27
C ARG A 195 7.70 -24.13 -0.25
N ASN A 196 8.11 -25.31 -0.71
CA ASN A 196 9.48 -25.61 -1.15
C ASN A 196 9.62 -25.64 -2.68
N ASP A 197 8.54 -25.38 -3.43
CA ASP A 197 8.62 -25.29 -4.88
C ASP A 197 9.58 -24.16 -5.29
N GLU A 198 10.33 -24.38 -6.38
CA GLU A 198 11.21 -23.36 -6.94
C GLU A 198 10.41 -22.10 -7.29
N ARG A 199 10.91 -20.93 -6.87
CA ARG A 199 10.28 -19.63 -7.12
C ARG A 199 10.83 -19.03 -8.40
N VAL A 200 10.01 -18.22 -9.07
CA VAL A 200 10.41 -17.50 -10.28
C VAL A 200 11.52 -16.47 -9.96
N ALA A 201 11.41 -15.84 -8.79
CA ALA A 201 12.42 -14.93 -8.25
C ALA A 201 12.29 -14.86 -6.72
N ASP A 202 13.28 -14.27 -6.07
CA ASP A 202 13.16 -13.80 -4.69
C ASP A 202 13.62 -12.34 -4.63
N TYR A 203 12.68 -11.42 -4.83
CA TYR A 203 13.01 -10.00 -4.88
C TYR A 203 13.20 -9.42 -3.48
N ASP A 204 14.19 -8.52 -3.38
CA ASP A 204 14.38 -7.68 -2.21
C ASP A 204 13.27 -6.62 -2.08
N TRP A 205 13.08 -6.15 -0.86
CA TRP A 205 12.00 -5.21 -0.53
C TRP A 205 12.06 -3.95 -1.37
N GLU A 206 13.24 -3.36 -1.54
CA GLU A 206 13.46 -2.09 -2.21
C GLU A 206 13.15 -2.19 -3.70
N ARG A 207 13.53 -3.30 -4.35
CA ARG A 207 13.16 -3.58 -5.73
C ARG A 207 11.65 -3.66 -5.93
N LEU A 208 10.95 -4.35 -5.02
CA LEU A 208 9.50 -4.43 -5.03
C LEU A 208 8.88 -3.06 -4.74
N ALA A 209 9.29 -2.38 -3.67
CA ALA A 209 8.73 -1.11 -3.25
C ALA A 209 8.76 -0.06 -4.36
N ARG A 210 9.82 -0.06 -5.18
CA ARG A 210 10.05 0.90 -6.27
C ARG A 210 9.48 0.50 -7.62
N GLY A 211 8.80 -0.65 -7.71
CA GLY A 211 8.28 -1.16 -8.98
C GLY A 211 9.38 -1.37 -10.01
N GLN A 212 10.40 -2.14 -9.64
CA GLN A 212 11.58 -2.44 -10.48
C GLN A 212 11.75 -3.95 -10.71
N THR A 213 10.64 -4.69 -10.78
CA THR A 213 10.68 -6.15 -11.02
C THR A 213 11.09 -6.47 -12.45
N GLY A 214 10.76 -5.59 -13.40
CA GLY A 214 10.85 -5.85 -14.83
C GLY A 214 9.51 -6.30 -15.43
N ASP A 215 8.50 -6.58 -14.60
CA ASP A 215 7.13 -6.80 -15.07
C ASP A 215 6.43 -5.44 -15.26
N PRO A 216 6.06 -5.07 -16.51
CA PRO A 216 5.57 -3.72 -16.79
C PRO A 216 4.22 -3.41 -16.14
N LEU A 217 3.37 -4.42 -15.90
CA LEU A 217 2.05 -4.22 -15.27
C LEU A 217 2.21 -4.09 -13.76
N TRP A 218 2.99 -4.98 -13.15
CA TRP A 218 3.22 -4.96 -11.71
C TRP A 218 3.98 -3.69 -11.30
N ASP A 219 5.01 -3.32 -12.05
CA ASP A 219 5.79 -2.11 -11.81
C ASP A 219 4.91 -0.84 -11.94
N ALA A 220 3.96 -0.81 -12.87
CA ALA A 220 3.00 0.29 -12.99
C ALA A 220 1.97 0.31 -11.85
N ALA A 221 1.53 -0.86 -11.37
CA ALA A 221 0.65 -0.98 -10.21
C ALA A 221 1.35 -0.49 -8.93
N GLN A 222 2.61 -0.87 -8.71
CA GLN A 222 3.38 -0.41 -7.57
C GLN A 222 3.63 1.10 -7.61
N ARG A 223 4.00 1.67 -8.78
CA ARG A 223 4.16 3.12 -8.92
C ARG A 223 2.87 3.89 -8.64
N SER A 224 1.72 3.31 -8.97
CA SER A 224 0.41 3.87 -8.60
C SER A 224 0.29 4.07 -7.09
N LEU A 225 0.69 3.08 -6.29
CA LEU A 225 0.74 3.21 -4.84
C LEU A 225 1.70 4.32 -4.40
N GLN A 226 2.92 4.33 -4.93
CA GLN A 226 3.94 5.30 -4.50
C GLN A 226 3.59 6.77 -4.81
N ILE A 227 3.03 7.03 -6.00
CA ILE A 227 2.79 8.40 -6.48
C ILE A 227 1.36 8.87 -6.17
N HIS A 228 0.39 7.97 -6.26
CA HIS A 228 -1.03 8.31 -6.13
C HIS A 228 -1.69 7.79 -4.85
N GLY A 229 -0.97 7.00 -4.06
CA GLY A 229 -1.50 6.39 -2.84
C GLY A 229 -2.72 5.49 -3.07
N GLU A 230 -2.87 4.96 -4.28
CA GLU A 230 -4.05 4.20 -4.68
C GLU A 230 -3.62 3.03 -5.55
N LEU A 231 -4.23 1.87 -5.34
CA LEU A 231 -4.12 0.71 -6.20
C LEU A 231 -5.52 0.28 -6.63
N HIS A 232 -5.81 0.38 -7.93
CA HIS A 232 -7.10 -0.01 -8.47
C HIS A 232 -7.43 -1.46 -8.07
N ASN A 233 -8.63 -1.73 -7.55
CA ASN A 233 -8.98 -3.03 -6.97
C ASN A 233 -8.72 -4.21 -7.94
N ASN A 234 -9.08 -4.01 -9.22
CA ASN A 234 -8.80 -5.02 -10.24
C ASN A 234 -7.30 -5.28 -10.44
N LEU A 235 -6.41 -4.32 -10.18
CA LEU A 235 -4.95 -4.52 -10.20
C LEU A 235 -4.41 -5.05 -8.87
N ARG A 236 -4.98 -4.66 -7.72
CA ARG A 236 -4.59 -5.11 -6.37
C ARG A 236 -4.50 -6.64 -6.29
N MET A 237 -5.47 -7.35 -6.84
CA MET A 237 -5.42 -8.83 -6.88
C MET A 237 -4.29 -9.40 -7.76
N THR A 238 -3.92 -8.74 -8.86
CA THR A 238 -2.78 -9.20 -9.70
C THR A 238 -1.47 -8.87 -9.02
N TRP A 239 -1.39 -7.67 -8.45
CA TRP A 239 -0.23 -7.20 -7.71
C TRP A 239 0.09 -8.12 -6.52
N GLY A 240 -0.90 -8.44 -5.68
CA GLY A 240 -0.69 -9.29 -4.51
C GLY A 240 -0.37 -10.73 -4.89
N LYS A 241 -1.11 -11.32 -5.85
CA LYS A 241 -0.88 -12.72 -6.27
C LYS A 241 0.49 -12.96 -6.88
N ALA A 242 1.08 -11.97 -7.55
CA ALA A 242 2.41 -12.10 -8.14
C ALA A 242 3.52 -12.31 -7.08
N LEU A 243 3.32 -11.82 -5.84
CA LEU A 243 4.33 -11.96 -4.79
C LEU A 243 4.53 -13.41 -4.31
N LEU A 244 3.58 -14.32 -4.57
CA LEU A 244 3.81 -15.75 -4.31
C LEU A 244 4.92 -16.32 -5.19
N ASP A 245 5.00 -15.89 -6.46
CA ASP A 245 6.03 -16.33 -7.41
C ASP A 245 7.40 -15.69 -7.15
N TRP A 246 7.43 -14.55 -6.44
CA TRP A 246 8.60 -13.67 -6.34
C TRP A 246 9.17 -13.54 -4.93
N THR A 247 8.76 -14.43 -4.02
CA THR A 247 9.25 -14.46 -2.65
C THR A 247 9.50 -15.89 -2.20
N ALA A 248 10.51 -16.09 -1.36
CA ALA A 248 10.89 -17.42 -0.88
C ALA A 248 9.73 -18.21 -0.24
N THR A 249 8.81 -17.55 0.48
CA THR A 249 7.73 -18.22 1.21
C THR A 249 6.41 -17.45 1.15
N PRO A 250 5.24 -18.12 1.28
CA PRO A 250 3.94 -17.44 1.38
C PRO A 250 3.84 -16.46 2.56
N ALA A 251 4.54 -16.73 3.67
CA ALA A 251 4.59 -15.83 4.82
C ALA A 251 5.34 -14.53 4.47
N ARG A 252 6.45 -14.64 3.74
CA ARG A 252 7.18 -13.48 3.21
C ARG A 252 6.34 -12.71 2.18
N ALA A 253 5.60 -13.42 1.31
CA ALA A 253 4.65 -12.79 0.40
C ALA A 253 3.61 -11.94 1.14
N LEU A 254 3.01 -12.49 2.21
CA LEU A 254 2.05 -11.76 3.04
C LEU A 254 2.68 -10.54 3.71
N ALA A 255 3.85 -10.70 4.32
CA ALA A 255 4.54 -9.59 4.99
C ALA A 255 4.85 -8.43 4.01
N LEU A 256 5.30 -8.74 2.79
CA LEU A 256 5.54 -7.74 1.75
C LEU A 256 4.24 -7.12 1.21
N MET A 257 3.17 -7.92 1.06
CA MET A 257 1.86 -7.41 0.70
C MET A 257 1.35 -6.38 1.71
N VAL A 258 1.44 -6.72 3.00
CA VAL A 258 1.02 -5.87 4.11
C VAL A 258 1.85 -4.60 4.15
N ASP A 259 3.19 -4.72 4.19
CA ASP A 259 4.06 -3.55 4.29
C ASP A 259 3.84 -2.60 3.10
N LEU A 260 3.88 -3.09 1.86
CA LEU A 260 3.75 -2.24 0.69
C LEU A 260 2.36 -1.60 0.59
N ASN A 261 1.29 -2.31 0.95
CA ASN A 261 -0.05 -1.74 0.92
C ASN A 261 -0.24 -0.71 2.05
N HIS A 262 0.13 -1.03 3.29
CA HIS A 262 -0.09 -0.14 4.44
C HIS A 262 0.85 1.07 4.43
N ARG A 263 2.03 0.94 3.81
CA ARG A 263 2.97 2.05 3.65
C ARG A 263 2.53 3.09 2.64
N TYR A 264 1.95 2.66 1.53
CA TYR A 264 1.73 3.55 0.38
C TYR A 264 0.26 3.85 0.12
N ALA A 265 -0.69 2.95 0.44
CA ALA A 265 -2.10 3.18 0.15
C ALA A 265 -2.73 4.16 1.15
N LEU A 266 -3.44 5.17 0.64
CA LEU A 266 -4.28 6.07 1.46
C LEU A 266 -5.49 5.37 2.10
N ASP A 267 -5.79 4.15 1.65
CA ASP A 267 -6.80 3.25 2.24
C ASP A 267 -6.18 1.98 2.86
N GLY A 268 -4.88 2.06 3.17
CA GLY A 268 -4.13 1.03 3.89
C GLY A 268 -4.52 0.93 5.36
N ASN A 269 -4.01 -0.10 6.05
CA ASN A 269 -4.27 -0.38 7.47
C ASN A 269 -5.77 -0.35 7.82
N ASP A 270 -6.55 -1.02 6.97
CA ASP A 270 -8.01 -1.02 6.99
C ASP A 270 -8.51 -2.46 6.91
N PRO A 271 -9.65 -2.83 7.52
CA PRO A 271 -10.23 -4.16 7.38
C PRO A 271 -10.32 -4.63 5.91
N ASN A 272 -10.65 -3.72 4.99
CA ASN A 272 -10.70 -3.99 3.55
C ASN A 272 -9.33 -4.29 2.94
N SER A 273 -8.28 -3.65 3.47
CA SER A 273 -6.90 -3.95 3.11
C SER A 273 -6.53 -5.37 3.54
N TYR A 274 -6.68 -5.74 4.82
CA TYR A 274 -6.37 -7.10 5.29
C TYR A 274 -7.12 -8.18 4.51
N ALA A 275 -8.44 -8.03 4.36
CA ALA A 275 -9.26 -8.97 3.62
C ALA A 275 -8.84 -9.09 2.15
N GLY A 276 -8.52 -7.97 1.49
CA GLY A 276 -8.06 -7.96 0.09
C GLY A 276 -6.69 -8.60 -0.11
N LEU A 277 -5.77 -8.41 0.84
CA LEU A 277 -4.45 -9.04 0.81
C LEU A 277 -4.55 -10.54 1.05
N LEU A 278 -5.30 -10.98 2.07
CA LEU A 278 -5.54 -12.39 2.35
C LEU A 278 -6.36 -13.07 1.24
N TYR A 279 -7.23 -12.34 0.54
CA TYR A 279 -7.92 -12.85 -0.66
C TYR A 279 -6.92 -13.24 -1.77
N CYS A 280 -5.79 -12.53 -1.88
CA CYS A 280 -4.73 -12.92 -2.81
C CYS A 280 -4.18 -14.32 -2.49
N LEU A 281 -4.28 -14.76 -1.23
CA LEU A 281 -3.82 -16.04 -0.70
C LEU A 281 -4.94 -17.09 -0.50
N GLY A 282 -6.20 -16.74 -0.80
CA GLY A 282 -7.33 -17.70 -0.79
C GLY A 282 -8.48 -17.37 0.16
N LEU A 283 -8.38 -16.32 0.99
CA LEU A 283 -9.52 -15.89 1.81
C LEU A 283 -10.73 -15.55 0.94
N PHE A 284 -11.93 -15.97 1.37
CA PHE A 284 -13.21 -15.81 0.65
C PHE A 284 -13.33 -16.51 -0.71
N ASP A 285 -12.28 -17.15 -1.23
CA ASP A 285 -12.31 -17.86 -2.50
C ASP A 285 -12.46 -19.39 -2.29
N ARG A 286 -12.59 -20.12 -3.40
CA ARG A 286 -12.61 -21.58 -3.45
C ARG A 286 -11.26 -22.11 -3.96
N PRO A 287 -10.95 -23.40 -3.74
CA PRO A 287 -9.83 -24.03 -4.42
C PRO A 287 -10.05 -24.10 -5.94
N PHE A 288 -8.96 -23.98 -6.70
CA PHE A 288 -8.92 -24.11 -8.16
C PHE A 288 -8.08 -25.32 -8.56
N MET A 289 -8.52 -26.02 -9.62
CA MET A 289 -7.85 -27.18 -10.19
C MET A 289 -7.58 -26.97 -11.69
N PRO A 290 -6.54 -27.59 -12.26
CA PRO A 290 -5.50 -28.37 -11.56
C PRO A 290 -4.63 -27.48 -10.66
N GLU A 291 -4.00 -28.08 -9.66
CA GLU A 291 -3.01 -27.42 -8.80
C GLU A 291 -1.82 -26.96 -9.65
N GLN A 292 -1.22 -25.82 -9.30
CA GLN A 292 -0.06 -25.26 -9.98
C GLN A 292 1.13 -25.18 -9.03
N PRO A 293 2.37 -25.30 -9.53
CA PRO A 293 3.56 -25.01 -8.73
C PRO A 293 3.44 -23.65 -8.05
N VAL A 294 4.06 -23.51 -6.87
CA VAL A 294 4.07 -22.30 -6.03
C VAL A 294 2.72 -21.95 -5.40
N ILE A 295 1.67 -21.77 -6.21
CA ILE A 295 0.37 -21.25 -5.76
C ILE A 295 -0.63 -22.34 -5.35
N GLY A 296 -0.39 -23.59 -5.73
CA GLY A 296 -1.26 -24.73 -5.45
C GLY A 296 -2.69 -24.50 -5.97
N LYS A 297 -3.67 -24.55 -5.07
CA LYS A 297 -5.10 -24.35 -5.35
C LYS A 297 -5.55 -22.89 -5.34
N VAL A 298 -4.66 -21.94 -5.05
CA VAL A 298 -5.01 -20.51 -5.05
C VAL A 298 -5.31 -20.07 -6.48
N ARG A 299 -6.34 -19.24 -6.68
CA ARG A 299 -6.70 -18.71 -8.01
C ARG A 299 -5.50 -18.02 -8.66
N ALA A 300 -5.03 -18.57 -9.77
CA ALA A 300 -3.97 -17.98 -10.58
C ALA A 300 -4.40 -16.66 -11.22
N ARG A 301 -3.47 -15.71 -11.29
CA ARG A 301 -3.71 -14.43 -11.97
C ARG A 301 -2.45 -13.81 -12.59
N PRO A 302 -1.85 -14.45 -13.62
CA PRO A 302 -0.60 -13.99 -14.20
C PRO A 302 -0.69 -12.55 -14.72
N THR A 303 0.32 -11.74 -14.42
CA THR A 303 0.45 -10.35 -14.89
C THR A 303 0.33 -10.24 -16.41
N ARG A 304 1.01 -11.12 -17.15
CA ARG A 304 0.98 -11.21 -18.63
C ARG A 304 -0.43 -11.43 -19.18
N ALA A 305 -1.26 -12.22 -18.50
CA ALA A 305 -2.63 -12.48 -18.93
C ALA A 305 -3.54 -11.27 -18.69
N HIS A 306 -3.36 -10.57 -17.57
CA HIS A 306 -4.09 -9.34 -17.28
C HIS A 306 -3.68 -8.21 -18.23
N LEU A 307 -2.38 -8.08 -18.52
CA LEU A 307 -1.84 -7.05 -19.41
C LEU A 307 -2.51 -7.05 -20.80
N LYS A 308 -2.87 -8.22 -21.35
CA LYS A 308 -3.54 -8.34 -22.65
C LYS A 308 -4.93 -7.67 -22.72
N ARG A 309 -5.52 -7.34 -21.57
CA ARG A 309 -6.88 -6.76 -21.46
C ARG A 309 -6.86 -5.32 -20.98
N LEU A 310 -5.69 -4.72 -20.84
CA LEU A 310 -5.50 -3.38 -20.31
C LEU A 310 -4.81 -2.49 -21.35
N ASP A 311 -5.33 -1.28 -21.53
CA ASP A 311 -4.55 -0.20 -22.13
C ASP A 311 -3.43 0.26 -21.17
N LEU A 312 -2.30 -0.44 -21.25
CA LEU A 312 -1.14 -0.16 -20.42
C LEU A 312 -0.55 1.22 -20.72
N VAL A 313 -0.65 1.71 -21.96
CA VAL A 313 -0.06 3.01 -22.33
C VAL A 313 -0.80 4.12 -21.60
N THR A 314 -2.12 4.13 -21.68
CA THR A 314 -2.96 5.10 -20.96
C THR A 314 -2.77 4.98 -19.45
N TYR A 315 -2.83 3.76 -18.90
CA TYR A 315 -2.65 3.54 -17.47
C TYR A 315 -1.27 4.01 -16.98
N ARG A 316 -0.18 3.57 -17.63
CA ARG A 316 1.20 3.92 -17.23
C ARG A 316 1.49 5.41 -17.38
N THR A 317 0.97 6.05 -18.43
CA THR A 317 1.15 7.49 -18.62
C THR A 317 0.56 8.26 -17.45
N ARG A 318 -0.64 7.88 -17.00
CA ARG A 318 -1.28 8.48 -15.82
C ARG A 318 -0.56 8.16 -14.53
N MET A 319 -0.10 6.92 -14.35
CA MET A 319 0.58 6.49 -13.11
C MET A 319 1.99 7.06 -12.93
N ASN A 320 2.58 7.61 -14.01
CA ASN A 320 3.90 8.22 -13.98
C ASN A 320 3.85 9.74 -13.90
N THR A 321 2.65 10.36 -13.98
CA THR A 321 2.49 11.82 -13.83
C THR A 321 1.98 12.15 -12.44
N ARG A 322 2.33 13.35 -11.94
CA ARG A 322 1.84 13.83 -10.64
C ARG A 322 0.38 14.30 -10.76
N GLY A 323 -0.20 14.76 -9.65
CA GLY A 323 -1.62 15.15 -9.59
C GLY A 323 -2.06 16.23 -10.59
N ASP A 324 -1.12 17.01 -11.13
CA ASP A 324 -1.35 18.04 -12.16
C ASP A 324 -1.21 17.51 -13.60
N GLY A 325 -0.96 16.20 -13.77
CA GLY A 325 -0.80 15.55 -15.07
C GLY A 325 0.51 15.87 -15.79
N LYS A 326 1.45 16.58 -15.15
CA LYS A 326 2.71 17.01 -15.76
C LYS A 326 3.89 16.18 -15.25
N MET A 327 4.90 16.02 -16.11
CA MET A 327 6.21 15.52 -15.70
C MET A 327 7.12 16.69 -15.33
N HIS A 328 7.43 16.80 -14.05
CA HIS A 328 8.32 17.83 -13.51
C HIS A 328 9.78 17.36 -13.63
N ARG A 329 10.66 18.22 -14.15
CA ARG A 329 12.09 17.93 -14.30
C ARG A 329 12.88 18.58 -13.17
N VAL A 330 13.77 17.82 -12.55
CA VAL A 330 14.62 18.29 -11.45
C VAL A 330 16.08 17.96 -11.75
N ALA A 331 16.96 18.95 -11.63
CA ALA A 331 18.40 18.73 -11.64
C ALA A 331 18.91 18.66 -10.20
N VAL A 332 19.63 17.58 -9.86
CA VAL A 332 20.33 17.44 -8.58
C VAL A 332 21.82 17.58 -8.84
N VAL A 333 22.46 18.55 -8.19
CA VAL A 333 23.89 18.83 -8.35
C VAL A 333 24.67 18.12 -7.24
N GLY A 334 25.54 17.19 -7.63
CA GLY A 334 26.33 16.33 -6.76
C GLY A 334 25.77 14.91 -6.67
N ALA A 335 26.60 13.91 -6.94
CA ALA A 335 26.32 12.49 -6.83
C ALA A 335 27.01 11.86 -5.60
N GLY A 336 27.11 12.61 -4.50
CA GLY A 336 27.40 12.07 -3.16
C GLY A 336 26.16 11.41 -2.55
N MET A 337 26.29 10.84 -1.35
CA MET A 337 25.17 10.17 -0.65
C MET A 337 23.91 11.02 -0.56
N SER A 338 24.01 12.28 -0.14
CA SER A 338 22.85 13.17 0.01
C SER A 338 22.19 13.49 -1.34
N GLY A 339 22.98 13.79 -2.37
CA GLY A 339 22.47 14.06 -3.71
C GLY A 339 21.82 12.84 -4.34
N LEU A 340 22.41 11.65 -4.20
CA LEU A 340 21.82 10.41 -4.67
C LEU A 340 20.55 10.05 -3.90
N ALA A 341 20.50 10.25 -2.59
CA ALA A 341 19.30 10.05 -1.79
C ALA A 341 18.18 11.02 -2.22
N ALA A 342 18.48 12.31 -2.36
CA ALA A 342 17.51 13.30 -2.84
C ALA A 342 16.99 12.98 -4.25
N ALA A 343 17.91 12.64 -5.17
CA ALA A 343 17.55 12.24 -6.53
C ALA A 343 16.66 10.99 -6.55
N ARG A 344 16.94 10.05 -5.66
CA ARG A 344 16.19 8.81 -5.49
C ARG A 344 14.78 9.08 -4.98
N THR A 345 14.63 9.85 -3.91
CA THR A 345 13.33 10.23 -3.34
C THR A 345 12.47 10.99 -4.35
N LEU A 346 13.07 11.96 -5.07
CA LEU A 346 12.36 12.70 -6.12
C LEU A 346 11.91 11.78 -7.26
N LYS A 347 12.77 10.85 -7.70
CA LYS A 347 12.39 9.90 -8.75
C LYS A 347 11.21 9.01 -8.33
N ASP A 348 11.18 8.56 -7.08
CA ASP A 348 10.08 7.75 -6.53
C ASP A 348 8.76 8.51 -6.48
N GLN A 349 8.85 9.83 -6.35
CA GLN A 349 7.70 10.75 -6.35
C GLN A 349 7.30 11.22 -7.75
N GLY A 350 7.76 10.55 -8.81
CA GLY A 350 7.36 10.80 -10.19
C GLY A 350 8.06 12.00 -10.85
N PHE A 351 9.16 12.51 -10.28
CA PHE A 351 9.96 13.54 -10.93
C PHE A 351 10.92 12.92 -11.96
N ALA A 352 11.11 13.60 -13.09
CA ALA A 352 12.16 13.30 -14.05
C ALA A 352 13.47 13.93 -13.55
N VAL A 353 14.32 13.12 -12.91
CA VAL A 353 15.54 13.59 -12.23
C VAL A 353 16.78 13.41 -13.10
N THR A 354 17.58 14.46 -13.20
CA THR A 354 18.93 14.43 -13.78
C THR A 354 19.95 14.73 -12.68
N VAL A 355 20.92 13.84 -12.48
CA VAL A 355 22.01 14.05 -11.52
C VAL A 355 23.24 14.57 -12.26
N LEU A 356 23.80 15.69 -11.82
CA LEU A 356 24.99 16.31 -12.38
C LEU A 356 26.15 16.17 -11.39
N GLU A 357 27.21 15.47 -11.78
CA GLU A 357 28.41 15.29 -10.95
C GLU A 357 29.62 15.88 -11.67
N ARG A 358 30.43 16.65 -10.93
CA ARG A 358 31.67 17.25 -11.44
C ARG A 358 32.78 16.20 -11.57
N ALA A 359 32.84 15.26 -10.64
CA ALA A 359 33.84 14.20 -10.60
C ALA A 359 33.58 13.12 -11.66
N ARG A 360 34.63 12.37 -12.01
CA ARG A 360 34.52 11.22 -12.93
C ARG A 360 33.82 10.00 -12.33
N LYS A 361 33.66 9.97 -11.00
CA LYS A 361 33.03 8.86 -10.27
C LYS A 361 31.97 9.41 -9.31
N VAL A 362 30.88 8.65 -9.16
CA VAL A 362 29.84 8.91 -8.17
C VAL A 362 30.24 8.39 -6.78
N GLY A 363 29.50 8.78 -5.75
CA GLY A 363 29.67 8.34 -4.36
C GLY A 363 30.21 9.44 -3.44
N GLY A 364 30.86 10.48 -3.97
CA GLY A 364 31.46 11.53 -3.15
C GLY A 364 32.39 10.92 -2.09
N ARG A 365 32.08 11.11 -0.80
CA ARG A 365 32.86 10.52 0.31
C ARG A 365 32.75 9.00 0.42
N THR A 366 31.77 8.34 -0.20
CA THR A 366 31.68 6.87 -0.25
C THR A 366 32.29 6.26 -1.50
N ALA A 367 32.97 7.06 -2.33
CA ALA A 367 33.69 6.54 -3.48
C ALA A 367 34.98 5.84 -3.06
N HIS A 368 35.43 4.90 -3.89
CA HIS A 368 36.74 4.24 -3.74
C HIS A 368 37.75 4.71 -4.79
N ARG A 369 39.03 4.68 -4.41
CA ARG A 369 40.19 4.78 -5.32
C ARG A 369 40.83 3.43 -5.52
N LYS A 370 41.25 3.17 -6.75
CA LYS A 370 42.04 1.99 -7.11
C LYS A 370 43.46 2.42 -7.42
N ARG A 371 44.46 1.74 -6.87
CA ARG A 371 45.88 1.93 -7.18
C ARG A 371 46.55 0.56 -7.33
N GLY A 372 46.83 0.16 -8.57
CA GLY A 372 47.22 -1.20 -8.89
C GLY A 372 46.08 -2.18 -8.58
N GLU A 373 46.37 -3.23 -7.81
CA GLU A 373 45.38 -4.20 -7.34
C GLU A 373 44.61 -3.74 -6.10
N HIS A 374 45.09 -2.70 -5.41
CA HIS A 374 44.50 -2.22 -4.15
C HIS A 374 43.33 -1.27 -4.40
N VAL A 375 42.30 -1.40 -3.55
CA VAL A 375 41.14 -0.50 -3.50
C VAL A 375 41.06 0.13 -2.11
N PHE A 376 40.88 1.45 -2.08
CA PHE A 376 40.80 2.24 -0.85
C PHE A 376 39.52 3.07 -0.87
N ASP A 377 38.68 2.95 0.14
CA ASP A 377 37.51 3.82 0.31
C ASP A 377 37.95 5.19 0.83
N HIS A 378 37.33 6.26 0.32
CA HIS A 378 37.63 7.62 0.75
C HIS A 378 37.01 7.99 2.11
N GLY A 379 36.00 7.25 2.56
CA GLY A 379 35.20 7.59 3.72
C GLY A 379 34.84 6.36 4.53
N ALA A 380 33.54 6.12 4.71
CA ALA A 380 33.05 5.06 5.57
C ALA A 380 33.35 3.67 4.99
N GLN A 381 34.27 2.94 5.62
CA GLN A 381 34.57 1.53 5.32
C GLN A 381 33.46 0.59 5.82
N TYR A 382 32.72 1.03 6.84
CA TYR A 382 31.54 0.37 7.38
C TYR A 382 30.57 1.43 7.93
N PHE A 383 29.32 1.03 8.17
CA PHE A 383 28.32 1.86 8.80
C PHE A 383 27.43 1.02 9.72
N THR A 384 26.67 1.68 10.60
CA THR A 384 25.66 1.02 11.43
C THR A 384 24.28 1.56 11.04
N ALA A 385 23.24 0.74 11.15
CA ALA A 385 21.87 1.13 10.82
C ALA A 385 21.01 1.07 12.09
N ARG A 386 20.75 2.24 12.67
CA ARG A 386 19.92 2.38 13.90
C ARG A 386 18.54 2.95 13.62
N ASP A 387 18.43 3.77 12.58
CA ASP A 387 17.15 4.30 12.11
C ASP A 387 16.34 3.18 11.42
N PRO A 388 15.07 2.93 11.81
CA PRO A 388 14.26 1.88 11.22
C PRO A 388 14.05 2.02 9.70
N GLY A 389 13.95 3.25 9.20
CA GLY A 389 13.83 3.53 7.77
C GLY A 389 15.09 3.09 7.01
N PHE A 390 16.25 3.54 7.48
CA PHE A 390 17.54 3.16 6.90
C PHE A 390 17.84 1.66 7.05
N ALA A 391 17.53 1.06 8.20
CA ALA A 391 17.71 -0.38 8.43
C ALA A 391 16.94 -1.24 7.43
N ARG A 392 15.75 -0.80 6.99
CA ARG A 392 14.98 -1.49 5.94
C ARG A 392 15.71 -1.50 4.59
N HIS A 393 16.26 -0.36 4.18
CA HIS A 393 17.08 -0.28 2.96
C HIS A 393 18.31 -1.18 3.05
N VAL A 394 18.99 -1.18 4.20
CA VAL A 394 20.17 -2.03 4.44
C VAL A 394 19.79 -3.51 4.39
N ALA A 395 18.68 -3.93 5.00
CA ALA A 395 18.19 -5.31 4.90
C ALA A 395 17.91 -5.71 3.44
N SER A 396 17.36 -4.79 2.65
CA SER A 396 17.18 -4.99 1.22
C SER A 396 18.50 -5.15 0.46
N TRP A 397 19.49 -4.32 0.78
CA TRP A 397 20.83 -4.38 0.16
C TRP A 397 21.58 -5.65 0.56
N VAL A 398 21.42 -6.14 1.79
CA VAL A 398 21.94 -7.44 2.22
C VAL A 398 21.27 -8.56 1.41
N HIS A 399 19.95 -8.54 1.28
CA HIS A 399 19.23 -9.52 0.47
C HIS A 399 19.66 -9.50 -1.00
N ALA A 400 19.89 -8.30 -1.56
CA ALA A 400 20.41 -8.13 -2.91
C ALA A 400 21.92 -8.42 -3.07
N GLY A 401 22.64 -8.74 -1.98
CA GLY A 401 24.09 -9.00 -1.99
C GLY A 401 24.96 -7.76 -2.25
N LEU A 402 24.42 -6.55 -2.07
CA LEU A 402 25.13 -5.28 -2.28
C LEU A 402 25.97 -4.86 -1.07
N VAL A 403 25.55 -5.23 0.13
CA VAL A 403 26.29 -5.03 1.40
C VAL A 403 26.21 -6.30 2.25
N GLY A 404 27.08 -6.42 3.25
CA GLY A 404 27.04 -7.54 4.20
C GLY A 404 27.53 -7.13 5.59
N PRO A 405 27.26 -7.94 6.62
CA PRO A 405 27.83 -7.73 7.95
C PRO A 405 29.35 -7.65 7.87
N TRP A 406 29.93 -6.62 8.50
CA TRP A 406 31.37 -6.46 8.55
C TRP A 406 31.97 -7.46 9.56
N THR A 407 32.80 -8.39 9.09
CA THR A 407 33.45 -9.42 9.91
C THR A 407 34.92 -9.12 10.20
N GLY A 408 35.47 -8.04 9.65
CA GLY A 408 36.87 -7.67 9.81
C GLY A 408 37.16 -7.09 11.19
N HIS A 409 38.27 -7.50 11.80
CA HIS A 409 38.72 -6.93 13.07
C HIS A 409 39.13 -5.47 12.89
N ILE A 410 38.65 -4.59 13.76
CA ILE A 410 39.11 -3.20 13.80
C ILE A 410 40.35 -3.16 14.69
N VAL A 411 41.52 -3.06 14.07
CA VAL A 411 42.80 -2.95 14.77
C VAL A 411 43.30 -1.52 14.79
N ALA A 412 43.85 -1.08 15.92
CA ALA A 412 44.66 0.14 16.01
C ALA A 412 46.14 -0.26 16.03
N LEU A 413 46.95 0.37 15.17
CA LEU A 413 48.38 0.13 15.06
C LEU A 413 49.15 1.23 15.83
N GLY A 414 50.07 0.83 16.70
CA GLY A 414 51.15 1.67 17.22
C GLY A 414 52.43 1.51 16.39
N GLU A 415 53.55 2.09 16.82
CA GLU A 415 54.82 2.12 16.06
C GLU A 415 55.24 0.73 15.56
N ASP A 416 55.13 -0.33 16.38
CA ASP A 416 55.52 -1.70 15.98
C ASP A 416 54.53 -2.80 16.44
N ARG A 417 53.30 -2.46 16.86
CA ARG A 417 52.33 -3.46 17.37
C ARG A 417 50.88 -3.06 17.23
N ILE A 418 49.97 -4.04 17.21
CA ILE A 418 48.54 -3.82 17.42
C ILE A 418 48.34 -3.41 18.88
N VAL A 419 47.73 -2.24 19.11
CA VAL A 419 47.47 -1.70 20.45
C VAL A 419 46.00 -1.82 20.87
N LYS A 420 45.11 -2.12 19.93
CA LYS A 420 43.69 -2.39 20.19
C LYS A 420 43.14 -3.26 19.08
N GLU A 421 42.28 -4.20 19.44
CA GLU A 421 41.54 -5.02 18.51
C GLU A 421 40.09 -5.08 18.99
N VAL A 422 39.15 -4.80 18.08
CA VAL A 422 37.72 -4.86 18.36
C VAL A 422 37.10 -5.77 17.33
N SER A 423 36.50 -6.88 17.79
CA SER A 423 35.65 -7.71 16.95
C SER A 423 34.33 -6.97 16.70
N PRO A 424 33.86 -6.90 15.46
CA PRO A 424 32.53 -6.35 15.16
C PRO A 424 31.38 -7.15 15.77
N LEU A 425 31.62 -8.41 16.18
CA LEU A 425 30.63 -9.32 16.76
C LEU A 425 30.42 -9.10 18.28
N ASP A 426 31.24 -8.27 18.92
CA ASP A 426 31.15 -7.98 20.36
C ASP A 426 30.18 -6.80 20.67
N ARG A 427 29.32 -6.41 19.72
CA ARG A 427 28.44 -5.22 19.82
C ARG A 427 27.01 -5.42 19.36
#